data_AF-A0A0P7XBK2-F1
#
_entry.id   AF-A0A0P7XBK2-F1
#
_cell.length_a   1.000
_cell.length_b   1.000
_cell.length_c   1.000
_cell.angle_alpha   90.00
_cell.angle_beta   90.00
_cell.angle_gamma   90.00
#
_symmetry.space_group_name_H-M   'P 1'
#
loop_
_entity.id
_entity.type
_entity.pdbx_description
1 polymer ?
#
loop_
_entity_poly.entity_id
_entity_poly.type
_entity_poly.pdbx_seq_one_letter_code
_entity_poly.pdbx_strand_id
1 'polypeptide(L)'
;MFPAFGLYSHIQANRRRSVALLLGLFFLVYAVVFAGALALRGMGEGQFDSLSMNLGGAYGDMLYAAPFATIGVLAWIFIAYFGHQKMIDAVTGAHEIRREDDPRLYRMLENLCISRGMTTPKLKIMETEALNAFASGLEEKQYTITLTRGLVERLEDDEIEAVIAHELTHIRNEDVRMMVIAVIIAGVVSFTGEMLFRSLRYGGRMRLLTGGMRRGGGRSGGRAGGGAAVALLVAAAIVLIAWLLSLVIRFALSRSREYLADAGAVELTKRPDAMISALLKISGRAEMPKTPSSIMEMCIENPRTGFTALLATHPAIEDRVAALERHAGGRRPPPEKLTLRPSAAELLAREQAAQEKAADGAQAGEANAPPFPPTPWSGLPGMPGSGSGGDGSSNAAPTPWSGDSPWSKGGG
;
A
#
# COMPACT_ATOMS: atom_id res chain seq x y z
N MET A 1 4.20 -24.98 -14.13
CA MET A 1 3.65 -24.39 -12.89
C MET A 1 3.49 -25.55 -11.89
N PHE A 2 4.12 -25.51 -10.72
CA PHE A 2 3.97 -26.60 -9.74
C PHE A 2 2.51 -26.65 -9.28
N PRO A 3 1.80 -27.78 -9.44
CA PRO A 3 0.42 -27.90 -8.99
C PRO A 3 0.38 -27.80 -7.46
N ALA A 4 -0.47 -26.92 -6.94
CA ALA A 4 -0.74 -26.80 -5.51
C ALA A 4 -2.08 -27.48 -5.22
N PHE A 5 -2.04 -28.55 -4.42
CA PHE A 5 -3.22 -29.21 -3.85
C PHE A 5 -3.29 -28.82 -2.36
N GLY A 6 -4.20 -27.92 -2.01
CA GLY A 6 -4.38 -27.42 -0.63
C GLY A 6 -3.36 -26.38 -0.15
N LEU A 7 -3.55 -25.90 1.08
CA LEU A 7 -2.86 -24.74 1.65
C LEU A 7 -1.33 -24.94 1.80
N TYR A 8 -0.90 -26.10 2.31
CA TYR A 8 0.53 -26.37 2.56
C TYR A 8 1.36 -26.45 1.27
N SER A 9 0.82 -27.06 0.22
CA SER A 9 1.53 -27.13 -1.07
C SER A 9 1.57 -25.76 -1.75
N HIS A 10 0.57 -24.90 -1.53
CA HIS A 10 0.58 -23.51 -1.97
C HIS A 10 1.71 -22.72 -1.28
N ILE A 11 1.83 -22.82 0.04
CA ILE A 11 2.93 -22.22 0.82
C ILE A 11 4.28 -22.70 0.31
N GLN A 12 4.45 -24.02 0.13
CA GLN A 12 5.71 -24.58 -0.35
C GLN A 12 6.04 -24.13 -1.79
N ALA A 13 5.03 -24.06 -2.67
CA ALA A 13 5.20 -23.56 -4.02
C ALA A 13 5.64 -22.09 -4.00
N ASN A 14 5.04 -21.27 -3.13
CA ASN A 14 5.41 -19.88 -2.96
C ASN A 14 6.84 -19.73 -2.44
N ARG A 15 7.27 -20.53 -1.47
CA ARG A 15 8.66 -20.56 -1.01
C ARG A 15 9.65 -20.88 -2.11
N ARG A 16 9.38 -21.94 -2.89
CA ARG A 16 10.25 -22.33 -4.02
C ARG A 16 10.28 -21.25 -5.09
N ARG A 17 9.16 -20.60 -5.38
CA ARG A 17 9.09 -19.45 -6.30
C ARG A 17 9.92 -18.29 -5.78
N SER A 18 9.80 -17.90 -4.51
CA SER A 18 10.62 -16.84 -3.91
C SER A 18 12.12 -17.11 -4.07
N VAL A 19 12.57 -18.34 -3.79
CA VAL A 19 13.97 -18.74 -3.96
C VAL A 19 14.39 -18.71 -5.44
N ALA A 20 13.55 -19.25 -6.34
CA ALA A 20 13.81 -19.22 -7.77
C ALA A 20 13.89 -17.79 -8.32
N LEU A 21 13.08 -16.87 -7.80
CA LEU A 21 13.11 -15.44 -8.13
C LEU A 21 14.41 -14.79 -7.67
N LEU A 22 14.86 -15.07 -6.44
CA LEU A 22 16.13 -14.56 -5.92
C LEU A 22 17.33 -15.09 -6.71
N LEU A 23 17.35 -16.37 -7.09
CA LEU A 23 18.40 -16.92 -7.96
C LEU A 23 18.32 -16.35 -9.38
N GLY A 24 17.10 -16.21 -9.91
CA GLY A 24 16.85 -15.61 -11.21
C GLY A 24 17.31 -14.16 -11.30
N LEU A 25 17.29 -13.40 -10.20
CA LEU A 25 17.82 -12.05 -10.13
C LEU A 25 19.31 -11.98 -10.49
N PHE A 26 20.14 -12.88 -9.95
CA PHE A 26 21.57 -12.91 -10.28
C PHE A 26 21.79 -13.19 -11.75
N PHE A 27 21.07 -14.18 -12.30
CA PHE A 27 21.11 -14.48 -13.73
C PHE A 27 20.72 -13.27 -14.58
N LEU A 28 19.64 -12.57 -14.20
CA LEU A 28 19.13 -11.41 -14.91
C LEU A 28 20.14 -10.25 -14.90
N VAL A 29 20.77 -10.00 -13.76
CA VAL A 29 21.79 -8.96 -13.63
C VAL A 29 23.03 -9.30 -14.46
N TYR A 30 23.50 -10.54 -14.44
CA TYR A 30 24.62 -10.95 -15.29
C TYR A 30 24.29 -10.83 -16.78
N ALA A 31 23.06 -11.17 -17.19
CA ALA A 31 22.60 -10.98 -18.57
C ALA A 31 22.63 -9.50 -18.98
N VAL A 32 22.18 -8.58 -18.11
CA VAL A 32 22.22 -7.13 -18.38
C VAL A 32 23.66 -6.60 -18.39
N VAL A 33 24.52 -7.05 -17.49
CA VAL A 33 25.95 -6.68 -17.47
C VAL A 33 26.65 -7.15 -18.74
N PHE A 34 26.40 -8.40 -19.17
CA PHE A 34 26.91 -8.93 -20.43
C PHE A 34 26.43 -8.13 -21.64
N ALA A 35 25.13 -7.81 -21.69
CA ALA A 35 24.58 -6.99 -22.77
C ALA A 35 25.18 -5.59 -22.80
N GLY A 36 25.41 -4.99 -21.63
CA GLY A 36 26.08 -3.70 -21.51
C GLY A 36 27.53 -3.73 -21.98
N ALA A 37 28.29 -4.76 -21.59
CA ALA A 37 29.65 -4.97 -22.08
C ALA A 37 29.68 -5.13 -23.61
N LEU A 38 28.78 -5.97 -24.15
CA LEU A 38 28.66 -6.19 -25.59
C LEU A 38 28.33 -4.90 -26.36
N ALA A 39 27.42 -4.08 -25.83
CA ALA A 39 27.07 -2.79 -26.41
C ALA A 39 28.26 -1.81 -26.39
N LEU A 40 28.96 -1.70 -25.26
CA LEU A 40 30.12 -0.81 -25.13
C LEU A 40 31.26 -1.21 -26.08
N ARG A 41 31.52 -2.51 -26.26
CA ARG A 41 32.52 -2.98 -27.24
C ARG A 41 32.08 -2.70 -28.67
N GLY A 42 30.83 -2.97 -29.02
CA GLY A 42 30.29 -2.72 -30.36
C GLY A 42 30.28 -1.23 -30.75
N MET A 43 30.13 -0.32 -29.77
CA MET A 43 30.20 1.14 -29.98
C MET A 43 31.62 1.72 -29.88
N GLY A 44 32.61 0.93 -29.45
CA GLY A 44 33.92 1.40 -29.06
C GLY A 44 35.05 0.62 -29.71
N GLU A 45 35.88 -0.03 -28.88
CA GLU A 45 37.11 -0.69 -29.32
C GLU A 45 36.86 -1.88 -30.25
N GLY A 46 35.70 -2.53 -30.12
CA GLY A 46 35.27 -3.66 -30.95
C GLY A 46 34.46 -3.27 -32.18
N GLN A 47 34.42 -1.99 -32.56
CA GLN A 47 33.63 -1.51 -33.70
C GLN A 47 34.04 -2.16 -35.04
N PHE A 48 35.28 -2.64 -35.14
CA PHE A 48 35.82 -3.31 -36.32
C PHE A 48 36.03 -4.82 -36.12
N ASP A 49 35.75 -5.32 -34.92
CA ASP A 49 35.94 -6.72 -34.56
C ASP A 49 34.81 -7.60 -35.11
N SER A 50 35.13 -8.89 -35.33
CA SER A 50 34.10 -9.88 -35.66
C SER A 50 33.12 -10.08 -34.49
N LEU A 51 31.92 -10.58 -34.77
CA LEU A 51 30.93 -10.89 -33.72
C LEU A 51 31.51 -11.84 -32.66
N SER A 52 32.27 -12.85 -33.08
CA SER A 52 32.88 -13.83 -32.18
C SER A 52 33.88 -13.19 -31.21
N MET A 53 34.67 -12.22 -31.67
CA MET A 53 35.62 -11.47 -30.85
C MET A 53 34.89 -10.55 -29.88
N ASN A 54 33.82 -9.88 -30.33
CA ASN A 54 32.98 -9.05 -29.47
C ASN A 54 32.28 -9.87 -28.38
N LEU A 55 31.74 -11.05 -28.71
CA LEU A 55 31.12 -11.95 -27.74
C LEU A 55 32.14 -12.48 -26.71
N GLY A 56 33.31 -12.92 -27.17
CA GLY A 56 34.38 -13.38 -26.28
C GLY A 56 34.91 -12.28 -25.36
N GLY A 57 35.11 -11.07 -25.90
CA GLY A 57 35.51 -9.89 -25.12
C GLY A 57 34.45 -9.49 -24.10
N ALA A 58 33.17 -9.42 -24.50
CA ALA A 58 32.07 -9.11 -23.60
C ALA A 58 31.90 -10.16 -22.49
N TYR A 59 32.17 -11.43 -22.79
CA TYR A 59 32.17 -12.49 -21.78
C TYR A 59 33.32 -12.29 -20.77
N GLY A 60 34.53 -11.96 -21.23
CA GLY A 60 35.65 -11.60 -20.35
C GLY A 60 35.35 -10.37 -19.49
N ASP A 61 34.80 -9.32 -20.08
CA ASP A 61 34.40 -8.09 -19.38
C ASP A 61 33.30 -8.38 -18.34
N MET A 62 32.33 -9.24 -18.67
CA MET A 62 31.30 -9.71 -17.73
C MET A 62 31.91 -10.49 -16.57
N LEU A 63 32.86 -11.41 -16.82
CA LEU A 63 33.51 -12.17 -15.75
C LEU A 63 34.33 -11.25 -14.83
N TYR A 64 35.01 -10.25 -15.38
CA TYR A 64 35.70 -9.23 -14.58
C TYR A 64 34.71 -8.37 -13.77
N ALA A 65 33.57 -8.02 -14.34
CA ALA A 65 32.52 -7.26 -13.68
C ALA A 65 31.69 -8.10 -12.69
N ALA A 66 31.69 -9.43 -12.80
CA ALA A 66 30.80 -10.32 -12.05
C ALA A 66 30.96 -10.20 -10.53
N PRO A 67 32.17 -10.10 -9.93
CA PRO A 67 32.31 -9.87 -8.49
C PRO A 67 31.66 -8.57 -8.04
N PHE A 68 31.86 -7.47 -8.78
CA PHE A 68 31.29 -6.17 -8.47
C PHE A 68 29.76 -6.16 -8.64
N ALA A 69 29.25 -6.78 -9.72
CA ALA A 69 27.82 -6.95 -9.93
C ALA A 69 27.18 -7.78 -8.81
N THR A 70 27.85 -8.86 -8.38
CA THR A 70 27.38 -9.71 -7.27
C THR A 70 27.33 -8.94 -5.96
N ILE A 71 28.39 -8.20 -5.64
CA ILE A 71 28.43 -7.33 -4.46
C ILE A 71 27.32 -6.28 -4.53
N GLY A 72 27.10 -5.67 -5.69
CA GLY A 72 26.02 -4.71 -5.91
C GLY A 72 24.63 -5.30 -5.68
N VAL A 73 24.37 -6.50 -6.20
CA VAL A 73 23.10 -7.22 -5.98
C VAL A 73 22.92 -7.60 -4.51
N LEU A 74 23.96 -8.10 -3.86
CA LEU A 74 23.92 -8.44 -2.43
C LEU A 74 23.67 -7.20 -1.56
N ALA A 75 24.35 -6.09 -1.87
CA ALA A 75 24.13 -4.81 -1.20
C ALA A 75 22.70 -4.32 -1.41
N TRP A 76 22.15 -4.44 -2.61
CA TRP A 76 20.76 -4.09 -2.89
C TRP A 76 19.78 -4.95 -2.09
N ILE A 77 19.95 -6.28 -2.08
CA ILE A 77 19.11 -7.19 -1.31
C ILE A 77 19.19 -6.85 0.18
N PHE A 78 20.40 -6.55 0.69
CA PHE A 78 20.60 -6.13 2.08
C PHE A 78 19.87 -4.83 2.39
N ILE A 79 20.06 -3.78 1.58
CA ILE A 79 19.38 -2.49 1.75
C ILE A 79 17.86 -2.69 1.69
N ALA A 80 17.36 -3.49 0.74
CA ALA A 80 15.94 -3.78 0.64
C ALA A 80 15.43 -4.54 1.87
N TYR A 81 16.16 -5.54 2.37
CA TYR A 81 15.78 -6.32 3.53
C TYR A 81 15.60 -5.46 4.79
N PHE A 82 16.51 -4.52 5.05
CA PHE A 82 16.45 -3.65 6.24
C PHE A 82 15.66 -2.35 6.01
N GLY A 83 15.59 -1.88 4.78
CA GLY A 83 15.05 -0.56 4.42
C GLY A 83 13.64 -0.57 3.85
N HIS A 84 13.11 -1.71 3.37
CA HIS A 84 11.81 -1.74 2.67
C HIS A 84 10.68 -1.15 3.52
N GLN A 85 10.61 -1.49 4.81
CA GLN A 85 9.53 -1.02 5.66
C GLN A 85 9.57 0.51 5.83
N LYS A 86 10.75 1.08 6.11
CA LYS A 86 10.91 2.54 6.25
C LYS A 86 10.58 3.28 4.96
N MET A 87 10.92 2.68 3.81
CA MET A 87 10.60 3.24 2.51
C MET A 87 9.08 3.23 2.25
N ILE A 88 8.39 2.12 2.58
CA ILE A 88 6.93 2.03 2.48
C ILE A 88 6.28 3.08 3.39
N ASP A 89 6.72 3.17 4.64
CA ASP A 89 6.17 4.12 5.62
C ASP A 89 6.38 5.57 5.16
N ALA A 90 7.56 5.92 4.64
CA ALA A 90 7.85 7.27 4.16
C ALA A 90 7.01 7.66 2.93
N VAL A 91 6.72 6.70 2.05
CA VAL A 91 5.92 6.92 0.84
C VAL A 91 4.43 7.01 1.16
N THR A 92 3.95 6.17 2.07
CA THR A 92 2.53 6.06 2.41
C THR A 92 2.11 7.05 3.50
N GLY A 93 3.07 7.55 4.30
CA GLY A 93 2.77 8.28 5.54
C GLY A 93 2.16 7.38 6.62
N ALA A 94 2.25 6.06 6.48
CA ALA A 94 1.69 5.13 7.44
C ALA A 94 2.49 5.16 8.75
N HIS A 95 1.78 5.19 9.87
CA HIS A 95 2.38 5.14 11.21
C HIS A 95 1.89 3.92 11.99
N GLU A 96 2.74 3.43 12.88
CA GLU A 96 2.44 2.28 13.75
C GLU A 96 1.45 2.68 14.84
N ILE A 97 0.40 1.87 14.99
CA ILE A 97 -0.56 2.02 16.09
C ILE A 97 -0.28 0.95 17.15
N ARG A 98 -0.26 1.40 18.40
CA ARG A 98 -0.12 0.53 19.57
C ARG A 98 -1.50 0.08 20.04
N ARG A 99 -1.50 -0.96 20.88
CA ARG A 99 -2.71 -1.49 21.53
C ARG A 99 -3.49 -0.42 22.31
N GLU A 100 -2.80 0.60 22.79
CA GLU A 100 -3.37 1.72 23.55
C GLU A 100 -4.10 2.73 22.65
N ASP A 101 -3.64 2.91 21.40
CA ASP A 101 -4.17 3.91 20.46
C ASP A 101 -5.54 3.47 19.90
N ASP A 102 -5.66 2.21 19.50
CA ASP A 102 -6.93 1.60 19.09
C ASP A 102 -7.03 0.16 19.61
N PRO A 103 -7.53 -0.02 20.85
CA PRO A 103 -7.72 -1.34 21.44
C PRO A 103 -8.69 -2.22 20.65
N ARG A 104 -9.61 -1.63 19.89
CA ARG A 104 -10.64 -2.33 19.14
C ARG A 104 -10.01 -3.04 17.93
N LEU A 105 -9.26 -2.34 17.10
CA LEU A 105 -8.59 -2.93 15.94
C LEU A 105 -7.52 -3.94 16.36
N TYR A 106 -6.75 -3.61 17.39
CA TYR A 106 -5.68 -4.49 17.88
C TYR A 106 -6.24 -5.83 18.38
N ARG A 107 -7.39 -5.83 19.05
CA ARG A 107 -8.08 -7.06 19.48
C ARG A 107 -8.56 -7.91 18.30
N MET A 108 -9.10 -7.31 17.24
CA MET A 108 -9.51 -8.06 16.04
C MET A 108 -8.31 -8.81 15.45
N LEU A 109 -7.20 -8.10 15.25
CA LEU A 109 -5.97 -8.68 14.73
C LEU A 109 -5.40 -9.77 15.64
N GLU A 110 -5.28 -9.49 16.95
CA GLU A 110 -4.72 -10.40 17.94
C GLU A 110 -5.56 -11.69 18.04
N ASN A 111 -6.89 -11.59 18.09
CA ASN A 111 -7.79 -12.75 18.15
C ASN A 111 -7.65 -13.65 16.91
N LEU A 112 -7.59 -13.05 15.71
CA LEU A 112 -7.39 -13.79 14.47
C LEU A 112 -6.04 -14.52 14.47
N CYS A 113 -4.97 -13.85 14.92
CA CYS A 113 -3.63 -14.45 15.00
C CYS A 113 -3.58 -15.60 16.01
N ILE A 114 -4.16 -15.42 17.20
CA ILE A 114 -4.25 -16.46 18.24
C ILE A 114 -4.99 -17.69 17.71
N SER A 115 -6.10 -17.50 16.99
CA SER A 115 -6.92 -18.60 16.46
C SER A 115 -6.15 -19.55 15.53
N ARG A 116 -5.06 -19.08 14.91
CA ARG A 116 -4.22 -19.86 13.98
C ARG A 116 -2.77 -20.00 14.43
N GLY A 117 -2.43 -19.61 15.65
CA GLY A 117 -1.07 -19.69 16.17
C GLY A 117 -0.05 -18.87 15.37
N MET A 118 -0.49 -17.73 14.82
CA MET A 118 0.36 -16.83 14.06
C MET A 118 0.96 -15.75 14.97
N THR A 119 2.20 -15.35 14.70
CA THR A 119 2.80 -14.15 15.31
C THR A 119 2.01 -12.93 14.86
N THR A 120 1.55 -12.12 15.81
CA THR A 120 0.78 -10.89 15.51
C THR A 120 1.67 -9.92 14.72
N PRO A 121 1.32 -9.59 13.46
CA PRO A 121 2.06 -8.59 12.70
C PRO A 121 1.86 -7.20 13.29
N LYS A 122 2.73 -6.26 12.92
CA LYS A 122 2.52 -4.86 13.29
C LYS A 122 1.27 -4.31 12.61
N LEU A 123 0.58 -3.40 13.28
CA LEU A 123 -0.59 -2.73 12.74
C LEU A 123 -0.28 -1.26 12.48
N LYS A 124 -0.65 -0.77 11.29
CA LYS A 124 -0.41 0.62 10.87
C LYS A 124 -1.67 1.26 10.33
N ILE A 125 -1.74 2.58 10.48
CA ILE A 125 -2.77 3.40 9.85
C ILE A 125 -2.14 4.35 8.85
N MET A 126 -2.73 4.42 7.66
CA MET A 126 -2.44 5.41 6.63
C MET A 126 -3.56 6.44 6.57
N GLU A 127 -3.21 7.71 6.69
CA GLU A 127 -4.16 8.84 6.71
C GLU A 127 -4.63 9.19 5.29
N THR A 128 -5.57 8.40 4.77
CA THR A 128 -6.24 8.61 3.50
C THR A 128 -7.70 8.21 3.57
N GLU A 129 -8.53 8.90 2.81
CA GLU A 129 -9.98 8.67 2.67
C GLU A 129 -10.32 7.43 1.83
N ALA A 130 -9.36 6.92 1.05
CA ALA A 130 -9.53 5.72 0.25
C ALA A 130 -9.86 4.52 1.14
N LEU A 131 -10.70 3.59 0.67
CA LEU A 131 -11.01 2.35 1.37
C LEU A 131 -10.03 1.28 0.90
N ASN A 132 -8.94 1.08 1.62
CA ASN A 132 -7.92 0.11 1.21
C ASN A 132 -7.18 -0.50 2.42
N ALA A 133 -6.55 -1.64 2.20
CA ALA A 133 -5.69 -2.32 3.14
C ALA A 133 -4.60 -3.07 2.36
N PHE A 134 -3.46 -3.30 3.01
CA PHE A 134 -2.41 -4.14 2.44
C PHE A 134 -1.51 -4.71 3.53
N ALA A 135 -0.98 -5.91 3.30
CA ALA A 135 0.10 -6.49 4.06
C ALA A 135 1.47 -6.28 3.38
N SER A 136 2.52 -6.06 4.18
CA SER A 136 3.90 -5.90 3.73
C SER A 136 4.88 -6.60 4.67
N GLY A 137 6.08 -6.93 4.19
CA GLY A 137 7.15 -7.56 4.97
C GLY A 137 7.79 -8.77 4.29
N LEU A 138 9.01 -9.14 4.73
CA LEU A 138 9.76 -10.30 4.21
C LEU A 138 9.84 -11.47 5.19
N GLU A 139 9.71 -11.19 6.49
CA GLU A 139 9.83 -12.17 7.57
C GLU A 139 8.79 -11.86 8.67
N GLU A 140 8.49 -12.85 9.52
CA GLU A 140 7.52 -12.78 10.62
C GLU A 140 7.66 -11.52 11.50
N LYS A 141 8.89 -11.11 11.83
CA LYS A 141 9.15 -9.93 12.66
C LYS A 141 8.92 -8.60 11.94
N GLN A 142 8.85 -8.64 10.62
CA GLN A 142 8.70 -7.46 9.75
C GLN A 142 7.28 -7.33 9.21
N TYR A 143 6.47 -8.39 9.26
CA TYR A 143 5.12 -8.35 8.73
C TYR A 143 4.30 -7.26 9.39
N THR A 144 3.65 -6.49 8.53
CA THR A 144 2.86 -5.33 8.89
C THR A 144 1.58 -5.33 8.08
N ILE A 145 0.44 -5.12 8.74
CA ILE A 145 -0.85 -4.86 8.10
C ILE A 145 -1.11 -3.35 8.22
N THR A 146 -1.34 -2.71 7.07
CA THR A 146 -1.67 -1.29 7.01
C THR A 146 -3.11 -1.14 6.57
N LEU A 147 -3.91 -0.42 7.37
CA LEU A 147 -5.28 -0.05 7.06
C LEU A 147 -5.36 1.44 6.76
N THR A 148 -6.25 1.86 5.86
CA THR A 148 -6.51 3.28 5.66
C THR A 148 -7.50 3.82 6.70
N ARG A 149 -7.36 5.11 7.05
CA ARG A 149 -8.33 5.82 7.91
C ARG A 149 -9.75 5.71 7.35
N GLY A 150 -9.92 5.93 6.05
CA GLY A 150 -11.21 5.81 5.36
C GLY A 150 -11.82 4.42 5.44
N LEU A 151 -11.02 3.34 5.44
CA LEU A 151 -11.53 1.99 5.65
C LEU A 151 -12.01 1.79 7.09
N VAL A 152 -11.20 2.18 8.07
CA VAL A 152 -11.50 1.99 9.50
C VAL A 152 -12.74 2.77 9.94
N GLU A 153 -12.95 3.97 9.41
CA GLU A 153 -14.09 4.81 9.79
C GLU A 153 -15.38 4.40 9.10
N ARG A 154 -15.31 3.88 7.86
CA ARG A 154 -16.49 3.67 7.02
C ARG A 154 -17.02 2.25 7.00
N LEU A 155 -16.21 1.24 7.36
CA LEU A 155 -16.64 -0.15 7.43
C LEU A 155 -17.15 -0.55 8.82
N GLU A 156 -17.98 -1.59 8.84
CA GLU A 156 -18.43 -2.25 10.05
C GLU A 156 -17.33 -3.13 10.66
N ASP A 157 -17.42 -3.41 11.95
CA ASP A 157 -16.41 -4.19 12.68
C ASP A 157 -16.18 -5.58 12.05
N ASP A 158 -17.26 -6.26 11.69
CA ASP A 158 -17.21 -7.58 11.04
C ASP A 158 -16.58 -7.50 9.63
N GLU A 159 -16.75 -6.37 8.94
CA GLU A 159 -16.17 -6.13 7.61
C GLU A 159 -14.66 -5.84 7.72
N ILE A 160 -14.26 -5.03 8.70
CA ILE A 160 -12.84 -4.75 8.99
C ILE A 160 -12.13 -6.04 9.41
N GLU A 161 -12.75 -6.84 10.29
CA GLU A 161 -12.23 -8.14 10.70
C GLU A 161 -12.04 -9.09 9.49
N ALA A 162 -12.98 -9.11 8.55
CA ALA A 162 -12.87 -9.88 7.31
C ALA A 162 -11.70 -9.39 6.42
N VAL A 163 -11.52 -8.08 6.28
CA VAL A 163 -10.38 -7.49 5.55
C VAL A 163 -9.05 -7.83 6.22
N ILE A 164 -8.95 -7.71 7.56
CA ILE A 164 -7.74 -8.11 8.30
C ILE A 164 -7.47 -9.60 8.11
N ALA A 165 -8.50 -10.45 8.14
CA ALA A 165 -8.36 -11.89 7.93
C ALA A 165 -7.89 -12.24 6.50
N HIS A 166 -8.32 -11.46 5.51
CA HIS A 166 -7.84 -11.56 4.14
C HIS A 166 -6.33 -11.24 4.05
N GLU A 167 -5.89 -10.10 4.60
CA GLU A 167 -4.48 -9.71 4.63
C GLU A 167 -3.61 -10.69 5.43
N LEU A 168 -4.11 -11.20 6.56
CA LEU A 168 -3.46 -12.26 7.33
C LEU A 168 -3.31 -13.55 6.52
N THR A 169 -4.28 -13.89 5.67
CA THR A 169 -4.18 -15.07 4.82
C THR A 169 -3.05 -14.91 3.79
N HIS A 170 -2.82 -13.72 3.25
CA HIS A 170 -1.65 -13.47 2.41
C HIS A 170 -0.32 -13.64 3.18
N ILE A 171 -0.26 -13.19 4.42
CA ILE A 171 0.92 -13.43 5.28
C ILE A 171 1.13 -14.93 5.48
N ARG A 172 0.07 -15.65 5.88
CA ARG A 172 0.07 -17.10 6.11
C ARG A 172 0.50 -17.89 4.88
N ASN A 173 0.11 -17.43 3.70
CA ASN A 173 0.40 -18.10 2.42
C ASN A 173 1.79 -17.74 1.84
N GLU A 174 2.59 -16.92 2.52
CA GLU A 174 3.85 -16.36 2.02
C GLU A 174 3.70 -15.55 0.72
N ASP A 175 2.48 -15.07 0.47
CA ASP A 175 2.11 -14.28 -0.70
C ASP A 175 2.73 -12.88 -0.66
N VAL A 176 2.73 -12.27 0.54
CA VAL A 176 3.36 -10.96 0.83
C VAL A 176 4.85 -10.99 0.55
N ARG A 177 5.57 -11.98 1.11
CA ARG A 177 7.02 -12.13 0.91
C ARG A 177 7.36 -12.25 -0.58
N MET A 178 6.59 -13.04 -1.33
CA MET A 178 6.81 -13.17 -2.77
C MET A 178 6.63 -11.84 -3.50
N MET A 179 5.58 -11.07 -3.18
CA MET A 179 5.32 -9.77 -3.80
C MET A 179 6.44 -8.78 -3.51
N VAL A 180 6.89 -8.68 -2.25
CA VAL A 180 7.98 -7.78 -1.88
C VAL A 180 9.28 -8.17 -2.61
N ILE A 181 9.62 -9.46 -2.72
CA ILE A 181 10.77 -9.94 -3.50
C ILE A 181 10.63 -9.56 -4.98
N ALA A 182 9.44 -9.71 -5.58
CA ALA A 182 9.21 -9.33 -6.97
C ALA A 182 9.39 -7.82 -7.20
N VAL A 183 8.93 -6.98 -6.27
CA VAL A 183 9.14 -5.52 -6.29
C VAL A 183 10.63 -5.18 -6.20
N ILE A 184 11.38 -5.84 -5.30
CA ILE A 184 12.82 -5.65 -5.15
C ILE A 184 13.55 -5.99 -6.45
N ILE A 185 13.21 -7.12 -7.08
CA ILE A 185 13.79 -7.55 -8.37
C ILE A 185 13.52 -6.52 -9.45
N ALA A 186 12.27 -6.07 -9.57
CA ALA A 186 11.92 -5.06 -10.56
C ALA A 186 12.68 -3.75 -10.33
N GLY A 187 12.87 -3.35 -9.07
CA GLY A 187 13.72 -2.21 -8.70
C GLY A 187 15.17 -2.34 -9.17
N VAL A 188 15.79 -3.52 -8.97
CA VAL A 188 17.17 -3.80 -9.47
C VAL A 188 17.24 -3.71 -10.99
N VAL A 189 16.28 -4.30 -11.69
CA VAL A 189 16.26 -4.32 -13.15
C VAL A 189 16.11 -2.91 -13.70
N SER A 190 15.18 -2.13 -13.15
CA SER A 190 15.01 -0.72 -13.51
C SER A 190 16.27 0.09 -13.23
N PHE A 191 16.88 -0.06 -12.06
CA PHE A 191 18.10 0.65 -11.70
C PHE A 191 19.28 0.26 -12.60
N THR A 192 19.46 -1.03 -12.88
CA THR A 192 20.55 -1.52 -13.75
C THR A 192 20.34 -1.05 -15.19
N GLY A 193 19.10 -1.07 -15.69
CA GLY A 193 18.74 -0.54 -16.99
C GLY A 193 19.00 0.96 -17.11
N GLU A 194 18.59 1.75 -16.11
CA GLU A 194 18.86 3.19 -16.02
C GLU A 194 20.36 3.47 -16.00
N MET A 195 21.13 2.72 -15.20
CA MET A 195 22.58 2.85 -15.12
C MET A 195 23.26 2.50 -16.44
N LEU A 196 22.82 1.44 -17.13
CA LEU A 196 23.32 1.07 -18.44
C LEU A 196 23.00 2.15 -19.48
N PHE A 197 21.76 2.63 -19.52
CA PHE A 197 21.35 3.69 -20.43
C PHE A 197 22.15 4.98 -20.19
N ARG A 198 22.37 5.34 -18.91
CA ARG A 198 23.22 6.45 -18.51
C ARG A 198 24.68 6.23 -18.91
N SER A 199 25.22 5.02 -18.75
CA SER A 199 26.56 4.65 -19.19
C SER A 199 26.72 4.75 -20.71
N LEU A 200 25.74 4.31 -21.49
CA LEU A 200 25.76 4.44 -22.96
C LEU A 200 25.65 5.90 -23.41
N ARG A 201 24.80 6.71 -22.75
CA ARG A 201 24.60 8.13 -23.09
C ARG A 201 25.74 9.05 -22.63
N TYR A 202 26.30 8.81 -21.45
CA TYR A 202 27.30 9.67 -20.81
C TYR A 202 28.69 9.06 -20.72
N GLY A 203 28.86 7.75 -20.90
CA GLY A 203 30.18 7.08 -20.95
C GLY A 203 31.01 7.53 -22.15
N GLY A 204 30.37 7.91 -23.26
CA GLY A 204 31.03 8.65 -24.35
C GLY A 204 31.59 10.02 -23.93
N ARG A 205 31.03 10.65 -22.88
CA ARG A 205 31.50 11.93 -22.30
C ARG A 205 32.47 11.74 -21.14
N MET A 206 32.36 10.65 -20.35
CA MET A 206 33.31 10.37 -19.26
C MET A 206 34.67 9.92 -19.79
N ARG A 207 34.73 9.31 -20.99
CA ARG A 207 35.98 9.04 -21.73
C ARG A 207 36.68 10.30 -22.25
N LEU A 208 35.97 11.43 -22.28
CA LEU A 208 36.50 12.76 -22.62
C LEU A 208 37.06 13.50 -21.39
N LEU A 209 36.62 13.15 -20.18
CA LEU A 209 36.99 13.83 -18.92
C LEU A 209 37.97 13.04 -18.06
N THR A 210 37.91 11.71 -18.07
CA THR A 210 38.92 10.84 -17.47
C THR A 210 39.94 10.48 -18.53
N GLY A 211 41.11 11.12 -18.51
CA GLY A 211 42.15 11.04 -19.53
C GLY A 211 42.67 9.62 -19.80
N GLY A 212 41.91 8.85 -20.55
CA GLY A 212 42.32 7.55 -21.08
C GLY A 212 43.45 7.78 -22.09
N MET A 213 44.66 7.43 -21.66
CA MET A 213 45.89 7.42 -22.46
C MET A 213 45.60 6.86 -23.87
N ARG A 214 45.60 7.75 -24.87
CA ARG A 214 45.60 7.37 -26.27
C ARG A 214 46.92 6.64 -26.56
N ARG A 215 46.89 5.32 -26.62
CA ARG A 215 47.93 4.56 -27.33
C ARG A 215 47.45 4.39 -28.76
N GLY A 216 48.08 5.15 -29.66
CA GLY A 216 47.67 5.31 -31.05
C GLY A 216 47.81 4.06 -31.90
N GLY A 217 47.10 4.08 -33.03
CA GLY A 217 47.30 3.17 -34.15
C GLY A 217 46.27 3.39 -35.26
N GLY A 218 46.71 3.92 -36.39
CA GLY A 218 46.16 3.61 -37.72
C GLY A 218 44.76 4.11 -38.07
N ARG A 219 44.69 5.29 -38.68
CA ARG A 219 43.56 5.74 -39.48
C ARG A 219 43.45 4.84 -40.72
N SER A 220 42.39 4.04 -40.84
CA SER A 220 41.96 3.50 -42.15
C SER A 220 40.43 3.51 -42.22
N GLY A 221 39.90 4.04 -43.32
CA GLY A 221 38.47 4.25 -43.56
C GLY A 221 37.72 2.97 -43.88
N GLY A 222 37.53 2.11 -42.88
CA GLY A 222 36.63 0.96 -42.97
C GLY A 222 35.21 1.34 -42.57
N ARG A 223 34.21 1.00 -43.40
CA ARG A 223 32.80 0.91 -42.97
C ARG A 223 32.75 0.11 -41.66
N ALA A 224 32.02 0.58 -40.64
CA ALA A 224 31.79 -0.18 -39.42
C ALA A 224 31.44 -1.64 -39.77
N GLY A 225 32.21 -2.59 -39.23
CA GLY A 225 32.09 -3.99 -39.61
C GLY A 225 30.70 -4.52 -39.26
N GLY A 226 30.13 -5.37 -40.12
CA GLY A 226 28.82 -5.98 -39.87
C GLY A 226 28.73 -6.69 -38.51
N GLY A 227 29.86 -7.16 -37.97
CA GLY A 227 29.96 -7.76 -36.63
C GLY A 227 29.57 -6.81 -35.48
N ALA A 228 29.92 -5.53 -35.55
CA ALA A 228 29.59 -4.56 -34.50
C ALA A 228 28.09 -4.20 -34.50
N ALA A 229 27.50 -4.04 -35.69
CA ALA A 229 26.06 -3.82 -35.82
C ALA A 229 25.25 -5.02 -35.28
N VAL A 230 25.69 -6.25 -35.59
CA VAL A 230 25.06 -7.47 -35.06
C VAL A 230 25.25 -7.59 -33.54
N ALA A 231 26.43 -7.24 -33.00
CA ALA A 231 26.66 -7.24 -31.56
C ALA A 231 25.71 -6.29 -30.80
N LEU A 232 25.45 -5.10 -31.35
CA LEU A 232 24.49 -4.14 -30.78
C LEU A 232 23.05 -4.66 -30.82
N LEU A 233 22.66 -5.32 -31.92
CA LEU A 233 21.34 -5.95 -32.01
C LEU A 233 21.18 -7.09 -30.99
N VAL A 234 22.22 -7.91 -30.80
CA VAL A 234 22.23 -8.98 -29.78
C VAL A 234 22.14 -8.38 -28.37
N ALA A 235 22.92 -7.34 -28.07
CA ALA A 235 22.84 -6.65 -26.79
C ALA A 235 21.44 -6.09 -26.52
N ALA A 236 20.84 -5.42 -27.50
CA ALA A 236 19.48 -4.89 -27.41
C ALA A 236 18.45 -6.01 -27.20
N ALA A 237 18.59 -7.14 -27.90
CA ALA A 237 17.71 -8.29 -27.73
C ALA A 237 17.81 -8.88 -26.32
N ILE A 238 19.02 -9.00 -25.75
CA ILE A 238 19.21 -9.49 -24.38
C ILE A 238 18.56 -8.54 -23.36
N VAL A 239 18.74 -7.23 -23.50
CA VAL A 239 18.09 -6.24 -22.62
C VAL A 239 16.57 -6.31 -22.74
N LEU A 240 16.04 -6.46 -23.95
CA LEU A 240 14.60 -6.61 -24.18
C LEU A 240 14.07 -7.89 -23.53
N ILE A 241 14.76 -9.02 -23.69
CA ILE A 241 14.40 -10.30 -23.06
C ILE A 241 14.45 -10.17 -21.54
N ALA A 242 15.50 -9.54 -20.99
CA ALA A 242 15.64 -9.31 -19.55
C ALA A 242 14.47 -8.46 -19.00
N TRP A 243 14.11 -7.39 -19.71
CA TRP A 243 12.96 -6.56 -19.36
C TRP A 243 11.64 -7.33 -19.44
N LEU A 244 11.41 -8.12 -20.50
CA LEU A 244 10.23 -8.98 -20.64
C LEU A 244 10.16 -10.03 -19.54
N LEU A 245 11.27 -10.66 -19.17
CA LEU A 245 11.34 -11.60 -18.05
C LEU A 245 10.96 -10.92 -16.73
N SER A 246 11.41 -9.68 -16.49
CA SER A 246 11.01 -8.93 -15.30
C SER A 246 9.51 -8.64 -15.25
N LEU A 247 8.86 -8.43 -16.40
CA LEU A 247 7.41 -8.27 -16.48
C LEU A 247 6.70 -9.60 -16.21
N VAL A 248 7.19 -10.70 -16.77
CA VAL A 248 6.64 -12.05 -16.53
C VAL A 248 6.70 -12.41 -15.04
N ILE A 249 7.75 -12.00 -14.32
CA ILE A 249 7.85 -12.17 -12.86
C ILE A 249 6.68 -11.45 -12.14
N ARG A 250 6.31 -10.24 -12.59
CA ARG A 250 5.16 -9.51 -12.04
C ARG A 250 3.83 -10.19 -12.35
N PHE A 251 3.68 -10.74 -13.56
CA PHE A 251 2.49 -11.50 -13.96
C PHE A 251 2.44 -12.94 -13.40
N ALA A 252 3.53 -13.46 -12.86
CA ALA A 252 3.57 -14.76 -12.20
C ALA A 252 2.86 -14.75 -10.83
N LEU A 253 2.46 -13.57 -10.34
CA LEU A 253 1.50 -13.40 -9.26
C LEU A 253 0.11 -13.87 -9.74
N SER A 254 -0.31 -15.04 -9.27
CA SER A 254 -1.52 -15.70 -9.75
C SER A 254 -2.79 -15.07 -9.18
N ARG A 255 -3.78 -14.78 -10.03
CA ARG A 255 -5.16 -14.39 -9.64
C ARG A 255 -5.82 -15.38 -8.68
N SER A 256 -5.38 -16.65 -8.70
CA SER A 256 -5.86 -17.68 -7.78
C SER A 256 -5.59 -17.35 -6.30
N ARG A 257 -4.62 -16.49 -6.00
CA ARG A 257 -4.26 -16.08 -4.62
C ARG A 257 -5.37 -15.30 -3.94
N GLU A 258 -6.04 -14.42 -4.67
CA GLU A 258 -7.13 -13.59 -4.14
C GLU A 258 -8.32 -14.45 -3.71
N TYR A 259 -8.70 -15.44 -4.52
CA TYR A 259 -9.75 -16.40 -4.14
C TYR A 259 -9.36 -17.24 -2.92
N LEU A 260 -8.07 -17.62 -2.80
CA LEU A 260 -7.56 -18.34 -1.63
C LEU A 260 -7.53 -17.45 -0.37
N ALA A 261 -7.24 -16.16 -0.54
CA ALA A 261 -7.26 -15.18 0.53
C ALA A 261 -8.69 -14.89 0.99
N ASP A 262 -9.66 -14.79 0.08
CA ASP A 262 -11.09 -14.68 0.39
C ASP A 262 -11.59 -15.92 1.14
N ALA A 263 -11.28 -17.11 0.62
CA ALA A 263 -11.62 -18.36 1.28
C ALA A 263 -10.98 -18.46 2.67
N GLY A 264 -9.72 -18.03 2.83
CA GLY A 264 -9.04 -17.99 4.12
C GLY A 264 -9.62 -16.96 5.09
N ALA A 265 -10.05 -15.80 4.60
CA ALA A 265 -10.75 -14.80 5.40
C ALA A 265 -12.04 -15.38 5.97
N VAL A 266 -12.85 -16.04 5.14
CA VAL A 266 -14.07 -16.74 5.61
C VAL A 266 -13.72 -17.91 6.53
N GLU A 267 -12.65 -18.63 6.26
CA GLU A 267 -12.19 -19.73 7.11
C GLU A 267 -11.78 -19.24 8.51
N LEU A 268 -11.22 -18.03 8.61
CA LEU A 268 -10.81 -17.35 9.84
C LEU A 268 -12.00 -16.75 10.59
N THR A 269 -12.84 -15.96 9.93
CA THR A 269 -13.93 -15.20 10.56
C THR A 269 -15.25 -15.96 10.67
N LYS A 270 -15.42 -17.02 9.86
CA LYS A 270 -16.69 -17.74 9.66
C LYS A 270 -17.84 -16.85 9.16
N ARG A 271 -17.51 -15.71 8.54
CA ARG A 271 -18.47 -14.67 8.12
C ARG A 271 -18.31 -14.34 6.63
N PRO A 272 -18.85 -15.18 5.71
CA PRO A 272 -18.78 -14.92 4.28
C PRO A 272 -19.54 -13.65 3.87
N ASP A 273 -20.65 -13.36 4.54
CA ASP A 273 -21.47 -12.17 4.27
C ASP A 273 -20.70 -10.86 4.55
N ALA A 274 -19.89 -10.84 5.62
CA ALA A 274 -19.06 -9.70 5.97
C ALA A 274 -17.94 -9.46 4.94
N MET A 275 -17.31 -10.52 4.44
CA MET A 275 -16.32 -10.42 3.36
C MET A 275 -16.95 -9.88 2.07
N ILE A 276 -18.12 -10.40 1.68
CA ILE A 276 -18.86 -9.90 0.50
C ILE A 276 -19.21 -8.42 0.68
N SER A 277 -19.74 -8.03 1.84
CA SER A 277 -20.10 -6.65 2.14
C SER A 277 -18.89 -5.71 2.08
N ALA A 278 -17.76 -6.12 2.68
CA ALA A 278 -16.51 -5.37 2.63
C ALA A 278 -16.04 -5.15 1.18
N LEU A 279 -16.00 -6.20 0.36
CA LEU A 279 -15.58 -6.11 -1.05
C LEU A 279 -16.46 -5.14 -1.84
N LEU A 280 -17.78 -5.20 -1.67
CA LEU A 280 -18.72 -4.32 -2.36
C LEU A 280 -18.63 -2.86 -1.90
N LYS A 281 -18.32 -2.61 -0.62
CA LYS A 281 -18.08 -1.25 -0.09
C LYS A 281 -16.76 -0.67 -0.57
N ILE A 282 -15.73 -1.51 -0.67
CA ILE A 282 -14.39 -1.12 -1.15
C ILE A 282 -14.41 -0.80 -2.65
N SER A 283 -15.12 -1.61 -3.43
CA SER A 283 -15.19 -1.54 -4.90
C SER A 283 -15.32 -0.11 -5.43
N GLY A 284 -14.33 0.32 -6.22
CA GLY A 284 -14.31 1.65 -6.85
C GLY A 284 -14.01 2.81 -5.90
N ARG A 285 -13.62 2.55 -4.64
CA ARG A 285 -13.27 3.56 -3.62
C ARG A 285 -11.86 3.36 -3.04
N ALA A 286 -11.08 2.43 -3.60
CA ALA A 286 -9.76 2.06 -3.13
C ALA A 286 -8.59 2.84 -3.77
N GLU A 287 -8.86 3.74 -4.72
CA GLU A 287 -7.82 4.46 -5.47
C GLU A 287 -7.00 5.39 -4.56
N MET A 288 -5.67 5.30 -4.66
CA MET A 288 -4.73 6.15 -3.92
C MET A 288 -3.74 6.81 -4.89
N PRO A 289 -4.07 7.97 -5.48
CA PRO A 289 -3.32 8.55 -6.59
C PRO A 289 -1.87 8.91 -6.26
N LYS A 290 -1.57 9.18 -4.99
CA LYS A 290 -0.23 9.56 -4.52
C LYS A 290 0.67 8.35 -4.20
N THR A 291 0.11 7.13 -4.22
CA THR A 291 0.81 5.91 -3.86
C THR A 291 1.46 5.28 -5.10
N PRO A 292 2.76 4.92 -5.06
CA PRO A 292 3.42 4.26 -6.18
C PRO A 292 2.74 2.96 -6.60
N SER A 293 2.80 2.66 -7.89
CA SER A 293 2.18 1.46 -8.48
C SER A 293 2.66 0.15 -7.82
N SER A 294 3.91 0.10 -7.37
CA SER A 294 4.46 -1.06 -6.65
C SER A 294 3.82 -1.32 -5.28
N ILE A 295 3.30 -0.28 -4.62
CA ILE A 295 2.56 -0.42 -3.36
C ILE A 295 1.10 -0.73 -3.65
N MET A 296 0.51 -0.08 -4.66
CA MET A 296 -0.85 -0.39 -5.13
C MET A 296 -1.01 -1.86 -5.58
N GLU A 297 0.06 -2.53 -6.00
CA GLU A 297 0.06 -3.96 -6.32
C GLU A 297 -0.09 -4.90 -5.11
N MET A 298 0.11 -4.40 -3.89
CA MET A 298 -0.08 -5.16 -2.64
C MET A 298 -1.45 -4.93 -2.00
N CYS A 299 -2.23 -3.99 -2.52
CA CYS A 299 -3.51 -3.58 -1.97
C CYS A 299 -4.66 -4.54 -2.32
N ILE A 300 -5.65 -4.64 -1.43
CA ILE A 300 -6.83 -5.52 -1.61
C ILE A 300 -7.61 -5.20 -2.89
N GLU A 301 -7.64 -3.93 -3.29
CA GLU A 301 -8.14 -3.48 -4.58
C GLU A 301 -7.14 -2.50 -5.21
N ASN A 302 -6.89 -2.72 -6.50
CA ASN A 302 -6.13 -1.83 -7.37
C ASN A 302 -6.95 -1.56 -8.64
N PRO A 303 -7.71 -0.45 -8.70
CA PRO A 303 -8.58 -0.17 -9.84
C PRO A 303 -7.72 0.12 -11.09
N ARG A 304 -7.54 -0.90 -11.94
CA ARG A 304 -6.96 -0.74 -13.28
C ARG A 304 -8.09 -0.58 -14.31
N THR A 305 -8.19 0.58 -14.92
CA THR A 305 -9.25 0.91 -15.90
C THR A 305 -8.80 0.69 -17.36
N GLY A 306 -9.75 0.38 -18.24
CA GLY A 306 -9.52 0.27 -19.70
C GLY A 306 -8.68 -0.94 -20.13
N PHE A 307 -7.79 -0.77 -21.12
CA PHE A 307 -6.92 -1.84 -21.65
C PHE A 307 -6.01 -2.48 -20.59
N THR A 308 -5.78 -1.78 -19.47
CA THR A 308 -4.98 -2.27 -18.33
C THR A 308 -5.74 -3.24 -17.41
N ALA A 309 -7.07 -3.38 -17.56
CA ALA A 309 -7.88 -4.37 -16.83
C ALA A 309 -7.51 -5.81 -17.24
N LEU A 310 -7.07 -6.03 -18.48
CA LEU A 310 -6.53 -7.33 -18.91
C LEU A 310 -5.22 -7.67 -18.19
N LEU A 311 -4.48 -6.65 -17.77
CA LEU A 311 -3.27 -6.74 -16.96
C LEU A 311 -3.55 -6.64 -15.45
N ALA A 312 -4.83 -6.67 -15.03
CA ALA A 312 -5.18 -6.68 -13.63
C ALA A 312 -4.64 -7.95 -12.94
N THR A 313 -3.86 -7.73 -11.90
CA THR A 313 -3.29 -8.76 -11.02
C THR A 313 -4.35 -9.36 -10.08
N HIS A 314 -5.48 -8.67 -9.89
CA HIS A 314 -6.62 -9.13 -9.10
C HIS A 314 -7.80 -9.47 -10.03
N PRO A 315 -8.56 -10.54 -9.75
CA PRO A 315 -9.84 -10.78 -10.40
C PRO A 315 -10.84 -9.68 -10.04
N ALA A 316 -11.89 -9.51 -10.87
CA ALA A 316 -12.92 -8.53 -10.60
C ALA A 316 -13.60 -8.82 -9.24
N ILE A 317 -14.04 -7.76 -8.55
CA ILE A 317 -14.73 -7.89 -7.26
C ILE A 317 -15.99 -8.75 -7.42
N GLU A 318 -16.73 -8.58 -8.51
CA GLU A 318 -17.90 -9.39 -8.84
C GLU A 318 -17.57 -10.88 -8.95
N ASP A 319 -16.43 -11.25 -9.54
CA ASP A 319 -16.01 -12.65 -9.66
C ASP A 319 -15.67 -13.24 -8.28
N ARG A 320 -15.04 -12.45 -7.40
CA ARG A 320 -14.73 -12.83 -6.02
C ARG A 320 -16.00 -13.01 -5.19
N VAL A 321 -16.95 -12.08 -5.30
CA VAL A 321 -18.26 -12.17 -4.67
C VAL A 321 -19.01 -13.41 -5.14
N ALA A 322 -19.07 -13.65 -6.45
CA ALA A 322 -19.73 -14.83 -7.01
C ALA A 322 -19.09 -16.14 -6.52
N ALA A 323 -17.75 -16.18 -6.34
CA ALA A 323 -17.06 -17.33 -5.77
C ALA A 323 -17.44 -17.55 -4.29
N LEU A 324 -17.52 -16.48 -3.49
CA LEU A 324 -17.94 -16.55 -2.09
C LEU A 324 -19.40 -16.99 -1.95
N GLU A 325 -20.30 -16.52 -2.80
CA GLU A 325 -21.71 -16.95 -2.83
C GLU A 325 -21.82 -18.44 -3.18
N ARG A 326 -21.10 -18.88 -4.22
CA ARG A 326 -21.17 -20.26 -4.71
C ARG A 326 -20.52 -21.27 -3.77
N HIS A 327 -19.38 -20.93 -3.18
CA HIS A 327 -18.53 -21.88 -2.46
C HIS A 327 -18.54 -21.72 -0.94
N ALA A 328 -18.74 -20.50 -0.43
CA ALA A 328 -18.78 -20.22 0.99
C ALA A 328 -20.22 -20.04 1.54
N GLY A 329 -21.24 -20.03 0.65
CA GLY A 329 -22.64 -19.84 1.03
C GLY A 329 -22.95 -18.42 1.49
N GLY A 330 -22.10 -17.46 1.14
CA GLY A 330 -22.32 -16.05 1.46
C GLY A 330 -23.55 -15.48 0.75
N ARG A 331 -24.19 -14.50 1.36
CA ARG A 331 -25.34 -13.79 0.82
C ARG A 331 -24.99 -12.33 0.60
N ARG A 332 -25.30 -11.84 -0.61
CA ARG A 332 -25.15 -10.42 -0.92
C ARG A 332 -26.05 -9.59 -0.01
N PRO A 333 -25.50 -8.57 0.70
CA PRO A 333 -26.32 -7.65 1.45
C PRO A 333 -27.20 -6.83 0.50
N PRO A 334 -28.42 -6.42 0.93
CA PRO A 334 -29.24 -5.50 0.16
C PRO A 334 -28.50 -4.16 -0.04
N PRO A 335 -28.79 -3.41 -1.13
CA PRO A 335 -28.08 -2.17 -1.47
C PRO A 335 -28.06 -1.14 -0.34
N GLU A 336 -29.11 -1.11 0.47
CA GLU A 336 -29.28 -0.20 1.61
C GLU A 336 -28.23 -0.44 2.71
N LYS A 337 -27.71 -1.66 2.84
CA LYS A 337 -26.64 -2.01 3.81
C LYS A 337 -25.22 -1.80 3.27
N LEU A 338 -25.09 -1.43 1.99
CA LEU A 338 -23.81 -1.05 1.38
C LEU A 338 -23.47 0.42 1.57
N THR A 339 -24.29 1.17 2.33
CA THR A 339 -23.97 2.53 2.74
C THR A 339 -22.78 2.52 3.70
N LEU A 340 -21.88 3.47 3.49
CA LEU A 340 -20.73 3.67 4.36
C LEU A 340 -21.17 4.31 5.68
N ARG A 341 -20.54 3.94 6.79
CA ARG A 341 -20.70 4.67 8.05
C ARG A 341 -20.23 6.12 7.85
N PRO A 342 -20.94 7.11 8.40
CA PRO A 342 -20.46 8.49 8.38
C PRO A 342 -19.16 8.60 9.17
N SER A 343 -18.19 9.35 8.64
CA SER A 343 -16.92 9.56 9.34
C SER A 343 -17.10 10.42 10.60
N ALA A 344 -16.11 10.41 11.50
CA ALA A 344 -16.15 11.26 12.69
C ALA A 344 -16.27 12.76 12.33
N ALA A 345 -15.61 13.19 11.26
CA ALA A 345 -15.71 14.55 10.75
C ALA A 345 -17.13 14.88 10.24
N GLU A 346 -17.79 13.94 9.56
CA GLU A 346 -19.17 14.12 9.09
C GLU A 346 -20.17 14.16 10.25
N LEU A 347 -19.96 13.35 11.28
CA LEU A 347 -20.79 13.38 12.50
C LEU A 347 -20.66 14.72 13.23
N LEU A 348 -19.42 15.21 13.42
CA LEU A 348 -19.17 16.52 14.01
C LEU A 348 -19.81 17.66 13.20
N ALA A 349 -19.68 17.62 11.87
CA ALA A 349 -20.31 18.61 10.99
C ALA A 349 -21.84 18.58 11.09
N ARG A 350 -22.45 17.39 11.23
CA ARG A 350 -23.90 17.25 11.44
C ARG A 350 -24.34 17.79 12.79
N GLU A 351 -23.57 17.56 13.85
CA GLU A 351 -23.83 18.11 15.18
C GLU A 351 -23.75 19.64 15.17
N GLN A 352 -22.70 20.19 14.56
CA GLN A 352 -22.53 21.65 14.41
C GLN A 352 -23.70 22.26 13.62
N ALA A 353 -24.06 21.69 12.48
CA ALA A 353 -25.19 22.16 11.68
C ALA A 353 -26.54 22.03 12.41
N ALA A 354 -26.70 21.02 13.28
CA ALA A 354 -27.89 20.88 14.11
C ALA A 354 -27.94 21.94 15.22
N GLN A 355 -26.80 22.27 15.82
CA GLN A 355 -26.68 23.34 16.83
C GLN A 355 -26.96 24.72 16.23
N GLU A 356 -26.46 25.01 15.03
CA GLU A 356 -26.73 26.26 14.31
C GLU A 356 -28.23 26.40 13.99
N LYS A 357 -28.87 25.35 13.45
CA LYS A 357 -30.32 25.35 13.19
C LYS A 357 -31.16 25.53 14.46
N ALA A 358 -30.71 24.98 15.58
CA ALA A 358 -31.38 25.17 16.87
C ALA A 358 -31.24 26.63 17.37
N ALA A 359 -30.08 27.26 17.16
CA ALA A 359 -29.85 28.67 17.49
C ALA A 359 -30.69 29.61 16.61
N ASP A 360 -30.77 29.36 15.30
CA ASP A 360 -31.58 30.15 14.36
C ASP A 360 -33.08 30.00 14.66
N GLY A 361 -33.52 28.79 15.00
CA GLY A 361 -34.91 28.53 15.41
C GLY A 361 -35.31 29.21 16.72
N ALA A 362 -34.37 29.32 17.67
CA ALA A 362 -34.59 30.05 18.92
C ALA A 362 -34.71 31.57 18.69
N GLN A 363 -33.87 32.16 17.83
CA GLN A 363 -33.95 33.58 17.46
C GLN A 363 -35.24 33.92 16.68
N ALA A 364 -35.71 33.02 15.81
CA ALA A 364 -36.99 33.20 15.11
C ALA A 364 -38.21 33.07 16.04
N GLY A 365 -38.10 32.28 17.12
CA GLY A 365 -39.13 32.11 18.15
C GLY A 365 -39.27 33.33 19.07
N GLU A 366 -38.18 34.00 19.42
CA GLU A 366 -38.21 35.25 20.21
C GLU A 366 -38.77 36.44 19.42
N ALA A 367 -38.53 36.52 18.11
CA ALA A 367 -39.02 37.61 17.27
C ALA A 367 -40.54 37.57 16.99
N ASN A 368 -41.21 36.45 17.26
CA ASN A 368 -42.62 36.24 16.91
C ASN A 368 -43.48 35.71 18.07
N ALA A 369 -42.99 35.85 19.31
CA ALA A 369 -43.77 35.51 20.49
C ALA A 369 -44.96 36.48 20.60
N PRO A 370 -46.23 36.01 20.63
CA PRO A 370 -47.35 36.88 20.90
C PRO A 370 -47.17 37.51 22.29
N PRO A 371 -47.50 38.80 22.48
CA PRO A 371 -47.43 39.42 23.79
C PRO A 371 -48.22 38.55 24.79
N PHE A 372 -47.58 38.23 25.92
CA PHE A 372 -48.21 37.45 26.98
C PHE A 372 -49.59 38.06 27.30
N PRO A 373 -50.65 37.25 27.42
CA PRO A 373 -51.93 37.78 27.84
C PRO A 373 -51.75 38.44 29.22
N PRO A 374 -52.36 39.61 29.46
CA PRO A 374 -52.25 40.27 30.76
C PRO A 374 -52.73 39.30 31.84
N THR A 375 -51.89 39.10 32.86
CA THR A 375 -52.26 38.31 34.03
C THR A 375 -53.42 38.99 34.76
N PRO A 376 -54.25 38.27 35.55
CA PRO A 376 -55.46 38.80 36.19
C PRO A 376 -55.24 39.97 37.17
N TRP A 377 -53.98 40.34 37.40
CA TRP A 377 -53.54 41.30 38.40
C TRP A 377 -53.02 42.61 37.81
N SER A 378 -53.04 42.78 36.48
CA SER A 378 -52.53 43.97 35.77
C SER A 378 -53.40 45.23 35.93
N GLY A 379 -54.43 45.20 36.78
CA GLY A 379 -55.39 46.29 36.99
C GLY A 379 -55.52 46.77 38.45
N LEU A 380 -54.66 46.35 39.36
CA LEU A 380 -54.70 46.83 40.75
C LEU A 380 -53.96 48.19 40.89
N PRO A 381 -54.60 49.24 41.43
CA PRO A 381 -53.92 50.51 41.68
C PRO A 381 -52.94 50.35 42.84
N GLY A 382 -51.65 50.62 42.62
CA GLY A 382 -50.68 50.78 43.70
C GLY A 382 -49.32 50.10 43.57
N MET A 383 -48.96 49.48 42.43
CA MET A 383 -47.61 48.95 42.23
C MET A 383 -46.78 49.84 41.28
N PRO A 384 -45.51 50.15 41.61
CA PRO A 384 -44.65 50.91 40.72
C PRO A 384 -44.34 50.09 39.47
N GLY A 385 -44.64 50.66 38.30
CA GLY A 385 -44.39 50.04 37.00
C GLY A 385 -42.90 49.76 36.79
N SER A 386 -42.56 48.51 36.44
CA SER A 386 -41.24 48.19 35.92
C SER A 386 -41.18 48.67 34.47
N GLY A 387 -40.67 49.89 34.29
CA GLY A 387 -40.30 50.43 32.99
C GLY A 387 -39.21 49.58 32.34
N SER A 388 -39.39 49.32 31.05
CA SER A 388 -38.37 48.88 30.13
C SER A 388 -37.20 49.88 30.12
N GLY A 389 -36.00 49.42 30.46
CA GLY A 389 -34.77 50.17 30.31
C GLY A 389 -33.60 49.21 30.33
N GLY A 390 -32.96 49.01 29.18
CA GLY A 390 -31.71 48.29 29.12
C GLY A 390 -30.59 49.08 29.80
N ASP A 391 -29.71 48.36 30.49
CA ASP A 391 -28.26 48.59 30.46
C ASP A 391 -27.55 47.42 31.13
N GLY A 392 -26.34 47.15 30.65
CA GLY A 392 -25.62 45.90 30.90
C GLY A 392 -24.89 45.78 32.24
N SER A 393 -23.96 44.84 32.23
CA SER A 393 -22.97 44.46 33.24
C SER A 393 -23.38 43.32 34.20
N SER A 394 -22.63 42.22 34.01
CA SER A 394 -22.13 41.27 35.01
C SER A 394 -23.07 40.84 36.14
N ASN A 395 -23.50 39.57 36.10
CA ASN A 395 -23.50 38.79 37.33
C ASN A 395 -23.24 37.31 37.07
N ALA A 396 -22.17 36.83 37.69
CA ALA A 396 -21.84 35.42 37.82
C ALA A 396 -22.94 34.70 38.61
N ALA A 397 -23.38 33.55 38.12
CA ALA A 397 -24.27 32.67 38.86
C ALA A 397 -23.50 31.97 40.01
N PRO A 398 -24.05 31.92 41.24
CA PRO A 398 -23.43 31.18 42.33
C PRO A 398 -23.71 29.68 42.20
N THR A 399 -22.67 28.86 42.37
CA THR A 399 -22.76 27.40 42.52
C THR A 399 -23.27 27.04 43.91
N PRO A 400 -24.20 26.07 44.07
CA PRO A 400 -24.77 25.76 45.38
C PRO A 400 -24.17 24.48 45.98
N TRP A 401 -22.86 24.38 46.20
CA TRP A 401 -22.27 23.27 46.97
C TRP A 401 -20.95 23.68 47.64
N SER A 402 -21.03 24.28 48.83
CA SER A 402 -19.95 24.33 49.81
C SER A 402 -20.53 23.96 51.17
N GLY A 403 -20.61 22.66 51.45
CA GLY A 403 -20.97 22.11 52.75
C GLY A 403 -19.71 21.62 53.45
N ASP A 404 -19.31 22.33 54.49
CA ASP A 404 -18.25 21.94 55.42
C ASP A 404 -18.56 20.57 56.06
N SER A 405 -17.58 19.66 56.06
CA SER A 405 -17.69 18.36 56.71
C SER A 405 -17.45 18.50 58.23
N PRO A 406 -18.31 17.94 59.11
CA PRO A 406 -18.13 18.00 60.54
C PRO A 406 -17.51 16.70 61.08
N TRP A 407 -16.32 16.32 60.63
CA TRP A 407 -15.58 15.20 61.23
C TRP A 407 -14.08 15.50 61.28
N SER A 408 -13.69 16.37 62.22
CA SER A 408 -12.36 16.30 62.81
C SER A 408 -12.47 16.55 64.31
N LYS A 409 -12.32 15.47 65.10
CA LYS A 409 -11.68 15.45 66.43
C LYS A 409 -11.74 14.05 67.06
N GLY A 410 -10.56 13.61 67.53
CA GLY A 410 -10.27 12.36 68.26
C GLY A 410 -9.33 11.48 67.43
N GLY A 411 -8.04 11.31 67.72
CA GLY A 411 -7.30 11.37 68.98
C GLY A 411 -6.86 9.94 69.33
N GLY A 412 -5.57 9.62 69.14
CA GLY A 412 -4.95 8.31 69.41
C GLY A 412 -3.72 8.07 68.56
#